data_AF-A0AAP4CVK2-F1
#
_entry.id   AF-A0AAP4CVK2-F1
#
_cell.length_a   1.000
_cell.length_b   1.000
_cell.length_c   1.000
_cell.angle_alpha   90.00
_cell.angle_beta   90.00
_cell.angle_gamma   90.00
#
_symmetry.space_group_name_H-M   'P 1'
#
loop_
_entity.id
_entity.type
_entity.pdbx_description
1 polymer ?
#
loop_
_entity_poly.entity_id
_entity_poly.type
_entity_poly.pdbx_seq_one_letter_code
_entity_poly.pdbx_strand_id
1 'polypeptide(L)'
;MGRGRQKAKQTKVARKLKYFSPDTDLDALQRELASSEHSHYDEYDYEDAEDKQDEEDDLYSKYADFADADDAEESPELDEDFWINPSK
;
A
#
# COMPACT_ATOMS: atom_id res chain seq x y z
N MET A 1 -27.23 32.92 -9.24
CA MET A 1 -25.93 33.37 -9.84
C MET A 1 -24.66 32.95 -9.05
N GLY A 2 -24.67 31.91 -8.20
CA GLY A 2 -23.50 31.58 -7.35
C GLY A 2 -22.61 30.40 -7.78
N ARG A 3 -23.09 29.53 -8.69
CA ARG A 3 -22.43 28.25 -9.01
C ARG A 3 -21.08 28.39 -9.73
N GLY A 4 -20.92 29.39 -10.61
CA GLY A 4 -19.67 29.59 -11.36
C GLY A 4 -18.47 29.93 -10.46
N ARG A 5 -18.70 30.70 -9.38
CA ARG A 5 -17.66 31.04 -8.40
C ARG A 5 -17.25 29.84 -7.56
N GLN A 6 -18.22 29.01 -7.16
CA GLN A 6 -17.95 27.76 -6.44
C GLN A 6 -17.15 26.79 -7.31
N LYS A 7 -17.55 26.61 -8.59
CA LYS A 7 -16.82 25.76 -9.54
C LYS A 7 -15.37 26.24 -9.73
N ALA A 8 -15.16 27.55 -9.90
CA ALA A 8 -13.82 28.11 -10.03
C ALA A 8 -12.95 27.88 -8.77
N LYS A 9 -13.53 28.07 -7.57
CA LYS A 9 -12.83 27.78 -6.30
C LYS A 9 -12.47 26.31 -6.18
N GLN A 10 -13.39 25.39 -6.50
CA GLN A 10 -13.15 23.95 -6.46
C GLN A 10 -12.06 23.54 -7.45
N THR A 11 -12.09 24.02 -8.69
CA THR A 11 -11.03 23.72 -9.68
C THR A 11 -9.66 24.22 -9.21
N LYS A 12 -9.59 25.39 -8.55
CA LYS A 12 -8.35 25.90 -7.98
C LYS A 12 -7.84 24.99 -6.85
N VAL A 13 -8.73 24.55 -5.95
CA VAL A 13 -8.38 23.62 -4.86
C VAL A 13 -7.94 22.27 -5.42
N ALA A 14 -8.67 21.71 -6.39
CA ALA A 14 -8.35 20.44 -7.02
C ALA A 14 -6.98 20.47 -7.71
N ARG A 15 -6.63 21.56 -8.43
CA ARG A 15 -5.30 21.71 -9.00
C ARG A 15 -4.22 21.81 -7.93
N LYS A 16 -4.48 22.56 -6.85
CA LYS A 16 -3.55 22.60 -5.72
C LYS A 16 -3.31 21.19 -5.19
N LEU A 17 -4.36 20.42 -4.91
CA LEU A 17 -4.22 19.05 -4.43
C LEU A 17 -3.50 18.13 -5.42
N LYS A 18 -3.84 18.21 -6.72
CA LYS A 18 -3.23 17.38 -7.77
C LYS A 18 -1.73 17.63 -7.94
N TYR A 19 -1.31 18.89 -7.80
CA TYR A 19 0.07 19.31 -8.02
C TYR A 19 0.75 19.75 -6.71
N PHE A 20 0.21 19.35 -5.56
CA PHE A 20 0.83 19.61 -4.28
C PHE A 20 1.90 18.54 -4.06
N SER A 21 3.15 18.97 -4.10
CA SER A 21 4.26 18.21 -3.54
C SER A 21 4.55 18.82 -2.18
N PRO A 22 4.37 18.08 -1.07
CA PRO A 22 4.84 18.55 0.23
C PRO A 22 6.37 18.65 0.22
N ASP A 23 6.90 19.67 0.89
CA ASP A 23 8.33 19.74 1.20
C ASP A 23 8.60 18.79 2.36
N THR A 24 9.23 17.65 2.06
CA THR A 24 9.64 16.65 3.05
C THR A 24 11.00 17.01 3.62
N ASP A 25 11.14 17.05 4.94
CA ASP A 25 12.44 17.19 5.60
C ASP A 25 13.20 15.85 5.52
N LEU A 26 14.12 15.77 4.57
CA LEU A 26 14.92 14.56 4.34
C LEU A 26 15.93 14.30 5.47
N ASP A 27 16.41 15.35 6.14
CA ASP A 27 17.39 15.21 7.23
C ASP A 27 16.73 14.60 8.47
N ALA A 28 15.48 14.97 8.76
CA ALA A 28 14.69 14.36 9.83
C ALA A 28 14.43 12.86 9.54
N LEU A 29 14.00 12.53 8.32
CA LEU A 29 13.74 11.14 7.91
C LEU A 29 14.99 10.25 8.02
N GLN A 30 16.16 10.76 7.60
CA GLN A 30 17.42 10.03 7.70
C GLN A 30 17.77 9.69 9.15
N ARG A 31 17.54 10.60 10.10
CA ARG A 31 17.82 10.35 11.53
C ARG A 31 16.90 9.27 12.09
N GLU A 32 15.63 9.28 11.72
CA GLU A 32 14.66 8.26 12.16
C GLU A 32 15.04 6.87 11.64
N LEU A 33 15.39 6.74 10.35
CA LEU A 33 15.85 5.48 9.76
C LEU A 33 17.13 4.96 10.43
N ALA A 34 18.13 5.83 10.60
CA ALA A 34 19.38 5.46 11.25
C ALA A 34 19.18 5.02 12.71
N SER A 35 18.22 5.61 13.42
CA SER A 35 17.87 5.20 14.79
C SER A 35 17.09 3.88 14.83
N SER A 36 16.24 3.62 13.82
CA SER A 36 15.43 2.40 13.75
C SER A 36 16.26 1.16 13.41
N GLU A 37 17.30 1.27 12.59
CA GLU A 37 18.18 0.13 12.34
C GLU A 37 18.89 -0.31 13.62
N HIS A 38 19.39 0.63 14.43
CA HIS A 38 20.15 0.28 15.64
C HIS A 38 19.31 -0.38 16.74
N SER A 39 17.97 -0.19 16.76
CA SER A 39 17.09 -0.84 17.74
C SER A 39 16.65 -2.25 17.32
N HIS A 40 16.69 -2.58 16.02
CA HIS A 40 16.15 -3.85 15.54
C HIS A 40 17.17 -5.00 15.58
N TYR A 41 18.47 -4.69 15.58
CA TYR A 41 19.54 -5.70 15.57
C TYR A 41 19.89 -6.28 16.95
N ASP A 42 19.45 -5.67 18.06
CA ASP A 42 19.78 -6.13 19.42
C ASP A 42 18.78 -7.17 19.99
N GLU A 43 17.67 -7.45 19.28
CA GLU A 43 16.57 -8.32 19.75
C GLU A 43 16.37 -9.59 18.91
N TYR A 44 17.38 -10.03 18.14
CA TYR A 44 17.37 -11.36 17.55
C TYR A 44 18.07 -12.34 18.49
N ASP A 45 17.32 -12.79 19.50
CA ASP A 45 17.68 -13.94 20.32
C ASP A 45 17.64 -15.20 19.43
N TYR A 46 18.78 -15.86 19.27
CA TYR A 46 18.97 -16.95 18.31
C TYR A 46 18.16 -18.22 18.67
N GLU A 47 17.61 -18.28 19.89
CA GLU A 47 16.79 -19.39 20.40
C GLU A 47 15.34 -19.37 19.87
N ASP A 48 14.87 -18.23 19.34
CA ASP A 48 13.51 -18.02 18.81
C ASP A 48 13.40 -18.25 17.29
N ALA A 49 14.52 -18.61 16.63
CA ALA A 49 14.59 -18.75 15.18
C ALA A 49 14.04 -20.09 14.65
N GLU A 50 14.06 -21.17 15.43
CA GLU A 50 13.49 -22.47 15.03
C GLU A 50 11.95 -22.44 15.08
N ASP A 51 11.35 -21.85 16.13
CA ASP A 51 9.89 -21.73 16.28
C ASP A 51 9.28 -20.85 15.16
N LYS A 52 10.00 -19.78 14.77
CA LYS A 52 9.62 -18.91 13.65
C LYS A 52 9.70 -19.59 12.28
N GLN A 53 10.62 -20.53 12.07
CA GLN A 53 10.71 -21.25 10.79
C GLN A 53 9.50 -22.15 10.57
N ASP A 54 9.06 -22.85 11.62
CA ASP A 54 7.85 -23.68 11.56
C ASP A 54 6.60 -22.82 11.27
N GLU A 55 6.48 -21.64 11.89
CA GLU A 55 5.39 -20.68 11.62
C GLU A 55 5.43 -20.11 10.18
N GLU A 56 6.61 -19.84 9.65
CA GLU A 56 6.81 -19.35 8.27
C GLU A 56 6.43 -20.41 7.23
N ASP A 57 6.78 -21.68 7.46
CA ASP A 57 6.45 -22.81 6.59
C ASP A 57 4.93 -23.08 6.58
N ASP A 58 4.26 -23.00 7.74
CA ASP A 58 2.79 -23.09 7.85
C ASP A 58 2.09 -21.94 7.11
N LEU A 59 2.61 -20.72 7.23
CA LEU A 59 2.08 -19.55 6.54
C LEU A 59 2.25 -19.66 5.03
N TYR A 60 3.42 -20.11 4.57
CA TYR A 60 3.71 -20.33 3.16
C TYR A 60 2.77 -21.38 2.54
N SER A 61 2.55 -22.49 3.25
CA SER A 61 1.64 -23.56 2.83
C SER A 61 0.21 -23.05 2.63
N LYS A 62 -0.28 -22.19 3.53
CA LYS A 62 -1.61 -21.56 3.42
C LYS A 62 -1.77 -20.65 2.21
N TYR A 63 -0.71 -19.92 1.83
CA TYR A 63 -0.75 -19.08 0.63
C TYR A 63 -0.62 -19.89 -0.66
N ALA A 64 0.14 -20.99 -0.64
CA ALA A 64 0.25 -21.91 -1.77
C ALA A 64 -1.11 -22.51 -2.16
N ASP A 65 -1.91 -22.93 -1.17
CA ASP A 65 -3.30 -23.40 -1.39
C ASP A 65 -4.18 -22.35 -2.10
N PHE A 66 -3.95 -21.05 -1.83
CA PHE A 66 -4.70 -19.96 -2.45
C PHE A 66 -4.23 -19.69 -3.89
N ALA A 67 -2.95 -19.90 -4.18
CA ALA A 67 -2.38 -19.75 -5.51
C ALA A 67 -2.80 -20.91 -6.44
N ASP A 68 -2.84 -22.14 -5.92
CA ASP A 68 -3.36 -23.29 -6.68
C ASP A 68 -4.89 -23.22 -6.86
N ALA A 69 -5.62 -22.54 -5.97
CA ALA A 69 -7.06 -22.31 -6.13
C ALA A 69 -7.39 -21.32 -7.26
N ASP A 70 -6.49 -20.38 -7.58
CA ASP A 70 -6.68 -19.37 -8.65
C ASP A 70 -6.40 -19.95 -10.06
N ASP A 71 -5.68 -21.09 -10.16
CA ASP A 71 -5.46 -21.82 -11.43
C ASP A 71 -6.62 -22.78 -11.77
N ALA A 72 -7.49 -23.09 -10.80
CA ALA A 72 -8.51 -24.13 -10.93
C ALA A 72 -9.93 -23.65 -11.29
N GLU A 73 -10.33 -22.40 -11.05
CA GLU A 73 -11.70 -21.95 -11.36
C GLU A 73 -11.76 -20.47 -11.74
N GLU A 74 -12.31 -20.22 -12.94
CA GLU A 74 -13.01 -19.01 -13.35
C GLU A 74 -12.27 -17.67 -13.12
N SER A 75 -11.44 -17.27 -14.09
CA SER A 75 -11.01 -15.88 -14.22
C SER A 75 -12.25 -14.98 -14.10
N PRO A 76 -12.38 -14.16 -13.04
CA PRO A 76 -13.50 -13.24 -12.95
C PRO A 76 -13.39 -12.34 -14.17
N GLU A 77 -14.37 -12.36 -15.07
CA GLU A 77 -14.43 -11.41 -16.17
C GLU A 77 -14.40 -10.02 -15.54
N LEU A 78 -13.23 -9.39 -15.59
CA LEU A 78 -13.04 -8.05 -15.10
C LEU A 78 -13.80 -7.17 -16.07
N ASP A 79 -14.97 -6.70 -15.64
CA ASP A 79 -15.75 -5.68 -16.35
C ASP A 79 -14.91 -4.40 -16.44
N GLU A 80 -14.02 -4.34 -17.44
CA GLU A 80 -13.17 -3.18 -17.70
C GLU A 80 -14.02 -1.93 -17.97
N ASP A 81 -15.27 -2.12 -18.40
CA ASP A 81 -16.26 -1.06 -18.57
C ASP A 81 -16.59 -0.32 -17.27
N PHE A 82 -16.45 -0.95 -16.10
CA PHE A 82 -16.63 -0.28 -14.80
C PHE A 82 -15.59 0.82 -14.58
N TRP A 83 -14.36 0.61 -15.06
CA TRP A 83 -13.25 1.54 -14.91
C TRP A 83 -13.10 2.50 -16.08
N ILE A 84 -13.43 2.04 -17.30
CA ILE A 84 -13.27 2.82 -18.52
C ILE A 84 -14.44 3.78 -18.72
N ASN A 85 -15.67 3.40 -18.35
CA ASN A 85 -16.87 4.22 -18.55
C ASN A 85 -17.90 4.04 -17.42
N PRO A 86 -17.73 4.72 -16.27
CA PRO A 86 -18.65 4.63 -15.12
C PRO A 86 -20.00 5.36 -15.33
N SER A 87 -20.53 5.34 -16.55
CA SER A 87 -21.73 6.08 -16.95
C SER A 87 -22.43 5.39 -18.12
N LYS A 88 -23.18 4.33 -17.79
CA LYS A 88 -24.42 3.98 -18.48
C LYS A 88 -25.49 3.65 -17.46
#